data_AF-A0A535TT58-F1
#
_entry.id   AF-A0A535TT58-F1
#
_cell.length_a   1.000
_cell.length_b   1.000
_cell.length_c   1.000
_cell.angle_alpha   90.00
_cell.angle_beta   90.00
_cell.angle_gamma   90.00
#
_symmetry.space_group_name_H-M   'P 1'
#
loop_
_entity.id
_entity.type
_entity.pdbx_description
1 polymer ?
#
loop_
_entity_poly.entity_id
_entity_poly.type
_entity_poly.pdbx_seq_one_letter_code
_entity_poly.pdbx_strand_id
1 'polypeptide(L)'
;MVAVGAVLCAVASVVLILALGELITHSSYGRPVAKRRAGELLRAVLTPDQYGHLMQRGHIDIASPSDPDRTYRVPKGPGRVQVREKGRLTMWLCLQPLERVPEADLLVMHKLMIEADEQTYLRKANRFSPTFWEMRERPELQ
;
A
#
# COMPACT_ATOMS: atom_id res chain seq x y z
N MET A 1 -30.00 47.20 17.75
CA MET A 1 -30.19 45.73 17.61
C MET A 1 -29.47 45.15 16.40
N VAL A 2 -29.47 45.81 15.24
CA VAL A 2 -28.80 45.32 14.01
C VAL A 2 -27.29 45.11 14.15
N ALA A 3 -26.58 46.03 14.83
CA ALA A 3 -25.13 45.93 15.00
C ALA A 3 -24.68 44.74 15.88
N VAL A 4 -25.47 44.39 16.90
CA VAL A 4 -25.16 43.26 17.81
C VAL A 4 -25.29 41.92 17.09
N GLY A 5 -26.30 41.78 16.22
CA GLY A 5 -26.48 40.58 15.39
C GLY A 5 -25.33 40.36 14.40
N ALA A 6 -24.82 41.42 13.78
CA ALA A 6 -23.69 41.33 12.85
C ALA A 6 -22.40 40.89 13.55
N VAL A 7 -22.12 41.40 14.75
CA VAL A 7 -20.93 41.03 15.54
C VAL A 7 -21.00 39.56 15.97
N LEU A 8 -22.14 39.08 16.45
CA LEU A 8 -22.31 37.67 16.84
C LEU A 8 -22.13 36.72 15.66
N CYS A 9 -22.62 37.08 14.47
CA CYS A 9 -22.48 36.27 13.26
C CYS A 9 -21.02 36.18 12.79
N ALA A 10 -20.29 37.29 12.85
CA ALA A 10 -18.87 37.35 12.50
C ALA A 10 -18.03 36.49 13.46
N VAL A 11 -18.27 36.58 14.77
CA VAL A 11 -17.58 35.78 15.78
C VAL A 11 -17.88 34.28 15.59
N ALA A 12 -19.14 33.90 15.37
CA ALA A 12 -19.51 32.51 15.13
C ALA A 12 -18.84 31.93 13.88
N SER A 13 -18.73 32.74 12.82
CA SER A 13 -18.08 32.35 11.57
C SER A 13 -16.56 32.18 11.74
N VAL A 14 -15.90 33.07 12.49
CA VAL A 14 -14.47 32.93 12.82
C VAL A 14 -14.22 31.67 13.65
N VAL A 15 -15.04 31.41 14.67
CA VAL A 15 -14.93 30.19 15.49
C VAL A 15 -15.12 28.93 14.64
N LEU A 16 -16.10 28.92 13.73
CA LEU A 16 -16.33 27.80 12.83
C LEU A 16 -15.15 27.55 11.88
N ILE A 17 -14.57 28.63 11.32
CA ILE A 17 -13.40 28.54 10.44
C ILE A 17 -12.19 27.98 11.20
N LEU A 18 -11.95 28.43 12.43
CA LEU A 18 -10.86 27.92 13.26
C LEU A 18 -11.06 26.45 13.63
N ALA A 19 -12.28 26.05 14.03
CA ALA A 19 -12.59 24.67 14.35
C ALA A 19 -12.46 23.73 13.14
N LEU A 20 -12.89 24.17 11.95
CA LEU A 20 -12.70 23.44 10.69
C LEU A 20 -11.20 23.37 10.31
N GLY A 21 -10.45 24.44 10.53
CA GLY A 21 -9.01 24.50 10.31
C GLY A 21 -8.24 23.51 11.21
N GLU A 22 -8.58 23.42 12.49
CA GLU A 22 -7.98 22.45 13.42
C GLU A 22 -8.31 21.00 13.04
N LEU A 23 -9.55 20.72 12.62
CA LEU A 23 -9.95 19.38 12.18
C LEU A 23 -9.17 18.91 10.93
N ILE A 24 -8.94 19.82 9.98
CA ILE A 24 -8.18 19.54 8.74
C ILE A 24 -6.69 19.38 9.03
N THR A 25 -6.12 20.23 9.90
CA THR A 25 -4.69 20.19 10.25
C THR A 25 -4.34 18.99 11.11
N HIS A 26 -5.19 18.59 12.06
CA HIS A 26 -5.00 17.40 12.90
C HIS A 26 -4.90 16.11 12.06
N SER A 27 -5.73 15.98 11.03
CA SER A 27 -5.70 14.84 10.09
C SER A 27 -4.46 14.83 9.19
N SER A 28 -3.88 16.01 8.93
CA SER A 28 -2.84 16.19 7.93
C SER A 28 -1.42 16.17 8.51
N TYR A 29 -1.23 16.60 9.76
CA TYR A 29 0.10 16.82 10.34
C TYR A 29 0.91 15.52 10.56
N GLY A 30 0.25 14.41 10.89
CA GLY A 30 0.91 13.11 11.07
C GLY A 30 1.30 12.39 9.77
N ARG A 31 0.67 12.74 8.64
CA ARG A 31 0.87 12.03 7.36
C ARG A 31 2.29 12.14 6.79
N PRO A 32 2.95 13.32 6.77
CA PRO A 32 4.31 13.44 6.26
C PRO A 32 5.32 12.62 7.06
N VAL A 33 5.22 12.63 8.39
CA VAL A 33 6.11 11.86 9.27
C VAL A 33 5.90 10.36 9.10
N ALA A 34 4.65 9.90 9.05
CA ALA A 34 4.33 8.50 8.82
C ALA A 34 4.85 8.01 7.45
N LYS A 35 4.64 8.80 6.39
CA LYS A 35 5.17 8.47 5.05
C LYS A 35 6.70 8.39 5.03
N ARG A 36 7.39 9.31 5.73
CA ARG A 36 8.85 9.28 5.81
C ARG A 36 9.34 8.01 6.51
N ARG A 37 8.78 7.69 7.68
CA ARG A 37 9.12 6.47 8.44
C ARG A 37 8.85 5.20 7.65
N ALA A 38 7.71 5.12 6.97
CA ALA A 38 7.39 3.98 6.10
C ALA A 38 8.40 3.83 4.95
N GLY A 39 8.86 4.95 4.37
CA GLY A 39 9.92 4.94 3.36
C GLY A 39 11.28 4.50 3.90
N GLU A 40 11.62 4.87 5.14
CA GLU A 40 12.84 4.40 5.82
C GLU A 40 12.76 2.89 6.09
N LEU A 41 11.62 2.40 6.60
CA LEU A 41 11.38 0.98 6.83
C LEU A 41 11.49 0.18 5.53
N LEU A 42 10.87 0.67 4.45
CA LEU A 42 10.96 0.03 3.13
C LEU A 42 12.42 -0.12 2.66
N ARG A 43 13.25 0.92 2.84
CA ARG A 43 14.68 0.85 2.48
C ARG A 43 15.47 -0.10 3.38
N ALA A 44 15.07 -0.25 4.64
CA ALA A 44 15.72 -1.18 5.57
C ALA A 44 15.34 -2.64 5.29
N VAL A 45 14.13 -2.89 4.79
CA VAL A 45 13.59 -4.23 4.52
C VAL A 45 14.02 -4.75 3.14
N LEU A 46 14.18 -3.87 2.15
CA LEU A 46 14.59 -4.26 0.81
C LEU A 46 16.11 -4.29 0.65
N THR A 47 16.60 -5.24 -0.14
CA THR A 47 17.99 -5.16 -0.63
C THR A 47 18.15 -3.97 -1.58
N PRO A 48 19.37 -3.45 -1.78
CA PRO A 48 19.61 -2.38 -2.75
C PRO A 48 19.08 -2.71 -4.16
N ASP A 49 19.25 -3.96 -4.60
CA ASP A 49 18.77 -4.43 -5.90
C ASP A 49 17.24 -4.48 -5.96
N GLN A 50 16.59 -4.97 -4.90
CA GLN A 50 15.13 -4.96 -4.80
C GLN A 50 14.57 -3.55 -4.84
N TYR A 51 15.22 -2.61 -4.14
CA TYR A 51 14.82 -1.20 -4.16
C TYR A 51 15.02 -0.59 -5.55
N GLY A 52 16.12 -0.91 -6.23
CA GLY A 52 16.39 -0.49 -7.61
C GLY A 52 15.31 -1.00 -8.58
N HIS A 53 15.01 -2.30 -8.54
CA HIS A 53 13.92 -2.89 -9.33
C HIS A 53 12.56 -2.28 -9.01
N LEU A 54 12.26 -2.02 -7.74
CA LEU A 54 11.02 -1.37 -7.35
C LEU A 54 10.88 0.02 -7.96
N MET A 55 11.97 0.80 -8.02
CA MET A 55 11.94 2.13 -8.62
C MET A 55 11.81 2.08 -10.15
N GLN A 56 12.41 1.09 -10.80
CA GLN A 56 12.40 0.95 -12.25
C GLN A 56 11.11 0.32 -12.79
N ARG A 57 10.63 -0.75 -12.14
CA ARG A 57 9.53 -1.61 -12.62
C ARG A 57 8.21 -1.41 -11.88
N GLY A 58 8.23 -0.68 -10.77
CA GLY A 58 7.04 -0.45 -9.93
C GLY A 58 6.58 -1.69 -9.15
N HIS A 59 7.38 -2.75 -9.10
CA HIS A 59 7.10 -3.97 -8.33
C HIS A 59 8.40 -4.66 -7.90
N ILE A 60 8.29 -5.59 -6.95
CA ILE A 60 9.32 -6.57 -6.64
C ILE A 60 8.78 -7.99 -6.80
N ASP A 61 9.68 -8.92 -7.08
CA ASP A 61 9.40 -10.35 -7.07
C ASP A 61 9.99 -10.96 -5.79
N ILE A 62 9.17 -11.73 -5.06
CA ILE A 62 9.55 -12.41 -3.81
C ILE A 62 9.38 -13.92 -4.02
N ALA A 63 10.44 -14.68 -3.77
CA ALA A 63 10.38 -16.14 -3.86
C ALA A 63 9.51 -16.71 -2.73
N SER A 64 8.72 -17.73 -3.05
CA SER A 64 7.98 -18.48 -2.04
C SER A 64 8.96 -19.29 -1.15
N PRO A 65 8.84 -19.21 0.18
CA PRO A 65 9.60 -20.08 1.08
C PRO A 65 9.18 -21.55 1.01
N SER A 66 7.94 -21.87 0.65
CA SER A 66 7.41 -23.25 0.63
C SER A 66 7.37 -23.92 -0.76
N ASP A 67 7.49 -23.15 -1.84
CA ASP A 67 7.39 -23.66 -3.21
C ASP A 67 8.44 -23.00 -4.13
N PRO A 68 9.50 -23.71 -4.55
CA PRO A 68 10.59 -23.13 -5.34
C PRO A 68 10.14 -22.66 -6.74
N ASP A 69 9.02 -23.16 -7.25
CA ASP A 69 8.48 -22.76 -8.56
C ASP A 69 7.55 -21.54 -8.47
N ARG A 70 7.25 -21.05 -7.25
CA ARG A 70 6.35 -19.93 -7.01
C ARG A 70 7.09 -18.64 -6.69
N THR A 71 6.62 -17.56 -7.29
CA THR A 71 7.07 -16.19 -7.05
C THR A 71 5.88 -15.26 -6.87
N TYR A 72 5.98 -14.32 -5.94
CA TYR A 72 5.00 -13.28 -5.67
C TYR A 72 5.46 -11.95 -6.25
N ARG A 73 4.72 -11.41 -7.22
CA ARG A 73 4.96 -10.05 -7.73
C ARG A 73 4.14 -9.05 -6.95
N VAL A 74 4.81 -8.24 -6.13
CA VAL A 74 4.19 -7.27 -5.24
C VAL A 74 4.36 -5.86 -5.81
N PRO A 75 3.27 -5.12 -6.05
CA PRO A 75 3.35 -3.75 -6.57
C PRO A 75 3.84 -2.75 -5.52
N LYS A 76 4.40 -1.62 -5.97
CA LYS A 76 4.88 -0.51 -5.13
C LYS A 76 3.82 0.14 -4.26
N GLY A 77 2.56 0.07 -4.67
CA GLY A 77 1.43 0.73 -4.02
C GLY A 77 0.23 -0.20 -3.84
N PRO A 78 -0.96 0.35 -3.61
CA PRO A 78 -2.18 -0.44 -3.47
C PRO A 78 -2.41 -1.29 -4.71
N GLY A 79 -2.71 -2.58 -4.52
CA GLY A 79 -2.95 -3.47 -5.64
C GLY A 79 -3.05 -4.92 -5.21
N ARG A 80 -3.25 -5.77 -6.21
CA ARG A 80 -3.23 -7.22 -6.03
C ARG A 80 -1.80 -7.73 -6.26
N VAL A 81 -1.41 -8.71 -5.47
CA VAL A 81 -0.15 -9.43 -5.65
C VAL A 81 -0.38 -10.54 -6.67
N GLN A 82 0.49 -10.64 -7.69
CA GLN A 82 0.43 -11.77 -8.62
C GLN A 82 1.13 -12.96 -7.99
N VAL A 83 0.51 -14.12 -8.09
CA VAL A 83 1.20 -15.39 -7.86
C VAL A 83 1.59 -15.93 -9.23
N ARG A 84 2.88 -16.14 -9.40
CA ARG A 84 3.46 -16.69 -10.61
C ARG A 84 4.06 -18.04 -10.31
N GLU A 85 3.57 -19.09 -10.96
CA GLU A 85 4.14 -20.43 -10.86
C GLU A 85 4.80 -20.78 -12.20
N LYS A 86 6.07 -21.17 -12.16
CA LYS A 86 6.90 -21.43 -13.36
C LYS A 86 6.86 -20.24 -14.33
N GLY A 87 6.90 -19.02 -13.77
CA GLY A 87 6.86 -17.75 -14.51
C GLY A 87 5.48 -17.32 -15.03
N ARG A 88 4.43 -18.15 -14.91
CA ARG A 88 3.08 -17.85 -15.40
C ARG A 88 2.17 -17.35 -14.29
N LEU A 89 1.38 -16.32 -14.57
CA LEU A 89 0.33 -15.85 -13.66
C LEU A 89 -0.70 -16.95 -13.45
N THR A 90 -0.87 -17.41 -12.20
CA THR A 90 -1.84 -18.45 -11.83
C THR A 90 -2.98 -17.92 -10.97
N MET A 91 -2.73 -16.88 -10.16
CA MET A 91 -3.77 -16.24 -9.36
C MET A 91 -3.36 -14.83 -8.91
N TRP A 92 -4.35 -14.06 -8.48
CA TRP A 92 -4.16 -12.80 -7.78
C TRP A 92 -4.53 -12.93 -6.31
N LEU A 93 -3.74 -12.31 -5.45
CA LEU A 93 -3.97 -12.22 -4.01
C LEU A 93 -4.23 -10.78 -3.60
N CYS A 94 -5.24 -10.57 -2.76
CA CYS A 94 -5.49 -9.29 -2.11
C CYS A 94 -5.45 -9.46 -0.60
N LEU A 95 -4.52 -8.76 0.05
CA LEU A 95 -4.46 -8.63 1.48
C LEU A 95 -4.29 -7.15 1.80
N GLN A 96 -5.18 -6.59 2.63
CA GLN A 96 -5.16 -5.18 2.99
C GLN A 96 -5.25 -5.01 4.50
N PRO A 97 -4.59 -3.98 5.05
CA PRO A 97 -4.81 -3.59 6.44
C PRO A 97 -6.23 -3.05 6.62
N LEU A 98 -6.76 -3.20 7.84
CA LEU A 98 -8.09 -2.67 8.20
C LEU A 98 -8.08 -1.13 8.25
N GLU A 99 -6.96 -0.56 8.67
CA GLU A 99 -6.77 0.89 8.75
C GLU A 99 -5.90 1.39 7.60
N ARG A 100 -6.01 2.69 7.31
CA ARG A 100 -5.21 3.32 6.27
C ARG A 100 -3.76 3.45 6.74
N VAL A 101 -2.87 2.77 6.04
CA VAL A 101 -1.41 2.88 6.24
C VAL A 101 -0.74 3.63 5.08
N PRO A 102 0.48 4.16 5.27
CA PRO A 102 1.33 4.60 4.17
C PRO A 102 1.54 3.52 3.11
N GLU A 103 1.62 3.91 1.83
CA GLU A 103 1.74 2.97 0.70
C GLU A 103 2.98 2.06 0.81
N ALA A 104 4.10 2.60 1.29
CA ALA A 104 5.33 1.83 1.48
C ALA A 104 5.14 0.68 2.50
N ASP A 105 4.30 0.86 3.52
CA ASP A 105 4.01 -0.17 4.51
C ASP A 105 3.19 -1.33 3.91
N LEU A 106 2.42 -1.09 2.84
CA LEU A 106 1.70 -2.18 2.15
C LEU A 106 2.68 -3.18 1.55
N LEU A 107 3.71 -2.70 0.84
CA LEU A 107 4.73 -3.58 0.26
C LEU A 107 5.53 -4.29 1.35
N VAL A 108 5.94 -3.56 2.40
CA VAL A 108 6.65 -4.16 3.55
C VAL A 108 5.81 -5.26 4.19
N MET A 109 4.52 -5.02 4.43
CA MET A 109 3.59 -6.02 4.97
C MET A 109 3.57 -7.28 4.09
N HIS A 110 3.38 -7.14 2.77
CA HIS A 110 3.38 -8.28 1.86
C HIS A 110 4.69 -9.06 1.94
N LYS A 111 5.84 -8.38 1.86
CA LYS A 111 7.15 -9.04 1.89
C LYS A 111 7.38 -9.79 3.20
N LEU A 112 7.20 -9.13 4.34
CA LEU A 112 7.44 -9.75 5.63
C LEU A 112 6.50 -10.92 5.89
N MET A 113 5.23 -10.81 5.51
CA MET A 113 4.30 -11.92 5.66
C MET A 113 4.64 -13.10 4.76
N ILE A 114 5.00 -12.86 3.49
CA ILE A 114 5.39 -13.94 2.58
C ILE A 114 6.66 -14.64 3.07
N GLU A 115 7.69 -13.88 3.46
CA GLU A 115 8.99 -14.44 3.85
C GLU A 115 8.97 -15.12 5.23
N ALA A 116 8.21 -14.57 6.19
CA ALA A 116 8.20 -15.09 7.56
C ALA A 116 7.12 -16.15 7.82
N ASP A 117 5.93 -16.02 7.22
CA ASP A 117 4.80 -16.95 7.40
C ASP A 117 3.87 -16.94 6.19
N GLU A 118 4.35 -17.56 5.11
CA GLU A 118 3.62 -17.68 3.85
C GLU A 118 2.25 -18.36 4.04
N GLN A 119 2.14 -19.33 4.94
CA GLN A 119 0.88 -20.02 5.19
C GLN A 119 -0.18 -19.08 5.73
N THR A 120 0.17 -18.22 6.69
CA THR A 120 -0.74 -17.19 7.20
C THR A 120 -1.08 -16.16 6.13
N TYR A 121 -0.12 -15.76 5.30
CA TYR A 121 -0.38 -14.88 4.16
C TYR A 121 -1.44 -15.46 3.21
N LEU A 122 -1.24 -16.71 2.78
CA LEU A 122 -2.14 -17.42 1.87
C LEU A 122 -3.52 -17.72 2.47
N ARG A 123 -3.61 -17.87 3.80
CA ARG A 123 -4.87 -18.09 4.52
C ARG A 123 -5.69 -16.80 4.65
N LYS A 124 -5.03 -15.66 4.86
CA LYS A 124 -5.70 -14.36 5.03
C LYS A 124 -6.04 -13.67 3.71
N ALA A 125 -5.24 -13.90 2.67
CA ALA A 125 -5.42 -13.21 1.39
C ALA A 125 -6.66 -13.71 0.66
N ASN A 126 -7.47 -12.77 0.15
CA ASN A 126 -8.53 -13.05 -0.81
C ASN A 126 -7.92 -13.48 -2.14
N ARG A 127 -8.53 -14.49 -2.76
CA ARG A 127 -8.04 -15.10 -4.02
C ARG A 127 -8.93 -14.70 -5.18
N PHE A 128 -8.32 -14.33 -6.30
CA PHE A 128 -9.02 -14.07 -7.55
C PHE A 128 -8.37 -14.87 -8.68
N SER A 129 -9.20 -15.56 -9.45
CA SER A 129 -8.75 -16.22 -10.68
C SER A 129 -8.37 -15.16 -11.72
N PRO A 130 -7.25 -15.32 -12.42
CA PRO A 130 -6.92 -14.45 -13.53
C PRO A 130 -7.96 -14.64 -14.64
N THR A 131 -8.20 -13.59 -15.40
CA THR A 131 -9.06 -13.67 -16.57
C THR A 131 -8.33 -14.33 -17.73
N PHE A 132 -9.06 -14.72 -18.78
CA PHE A 132 -8.45 -15.27 -19.99
C PHE A 132 -7.42 -14.32 -20.62
N TRP A 133 -7.67 -13.01 -20.57
CA TRP A 133 -6.76 -12.00 -21.13
C TRP A 133 -5.49 -11.86 -20.30
N GLU A 134 -5.59 -11.87 -18.98
CA GLU A 134 -4.44 -11.78 -18.07
C GLU A 134 -3.54 -13.02 -18.16
N MET A 135 -4.12 -14.21 -18.37
CA MET A 135 -3.32 -15.43 -18.58
C MET A 135 -2.52 -15.45 -19.88
N ARG A 136 -2.94 -14.66 -20.88
CA ARG A 136 -2.32 -14.62 -22.21
C ARG A 136 -1.18 -13.59 -22.33
N GLU A 137 -1.03 -12.71 -21.34
CA GLU A 137 0.06 -11.71 -21.34
C GLU A 137 1.42 -12.40 -21.41
N ARG A 138 2.26 -11.98 -22.37
CA ARG A 138 3.62 -12.54 -22.55
C ARG A 138 4.50 -12.13 -21.37
N PRO A 139 5.49 -12.95 -20.96
CA PRO A 139 6.53 -12.49 -20.05
C PRO A 139 7.15 -11.21 -20.65
N GLU A 140 7.11 -10.12 -19.89
CA GLU A 140 7.78 -8.87 -20.27
C GLU A 140 9.23 -9.22 -20.65
N LEU A 141 9.63 -8.90 -21.88
CA LEU A 141 11.00 -9.05 -22.35
C LEU A 141 11.92 -8.35 -21.35
N GLN A 142 12.82 -9.12 -20.73
CA GLN A 142 13.88 -8.65 -19.84
C GLN A 142 14.86 -7.75 -20.59
#